data_AF-A0A291ID36-F1
#
_entry.id   AF-A0A291ID36-F1
#
_cell.length_a   1.000
_cell.length_b   1.000
_cell.length_c   1.000
_cell.angle_alpha   90.00
_cell.angle_beta   90.00
_cell.angle_gamma   90.00
#
_symmetry.space_group_name_H-M   'P 1'
#
loop_
_entity.id
_entity.type
_entity.pdbx_description
1 polymer ?
#
loop_
_entity_poly.entity_id
_entity_poly.type
_entity_poly.pdbx_seq_one_letter_code
_entity_poly.pdbx_strand_id
1 'polypeptide(L)'
;AISLDVKKLCFNGDMNELTKTMNAQPAILTVSVIAFQVYMQEIGVEPRFLAGHSLGEYSALVCAGALSFQDAVTLVRERGILMQNADPQQQGTMAAVTQLSLQTLQEICSKVSTEDFPAGVACMNSEQQHVISGHRQAVERVIKMAEEKGAAYTYLNVSAPFHSSMIRSASEQFQTVLHRYSFRDAAWPIISNVTARPYSSGNSISEHLKQHMTMPVRWTESMHYLLLHRITEVIEMGPNNVLSGLLRKTTNHIVPYPLGQTSDVPPLSNPAERKKHIVHLRKKQLNKLMIQSVIARNYNKDSAAYSNMTTPLFTQIQELKERMKRHKDVLSEQELEHSIHLCKLI
;
A
#
# COMPACT_ATOMS: atom_id res chain seq x y z
N ALA A 1 18.47 -22.85 -3.12
CA ALA A 1 17.50 -22.24 -4.06
C ALA A 1 18.23 -21.39 -5.09
N ILE A 2 19.02 -20.41 -4.66
CA ILE A 2 19.77 -19.51 -5.54
C ILE A 2 21.26 -19.53 -5.20
N SER A 3 22.13 -19.36 -6.19
CA SER A 3 23.59 -19.24 -6.01
C SER A 3 23.96 -17.83 -5.54
N LEU A 4 23.46 -17.41 -4.37
CA LEU A 4 23.76 -16.14 -3.71
C LEU A 4 23.66 -16.35 -2.20
N ASP A 5 24.69 -15.94 -1.47
CA ASP A 5 24.65 -15.87 -0.01
C ASP A 5 23.90 -14.62 0.42
N VAL A 6 22.57 -14.73 0.53
CA VAL A 6 21.68 -13.63 0.90
C VAL A 6 22.01 -13.11 2.31
N LYS A 7 22.42 -13.98 3.23
CA LYS A 7 22.81 -13.57 4.59
C LYS A 7 24.04 -12.66 4.54
N LYS A 8 25.11 -13.11 3.88
CA LYS A 8 26.32 -12.30 3.72
C LYS A 8 26.01 -10.99 2.99
N LEU A 9 25.18 -11.02 1.95
CA LEU A 9 24.80 -9.82 1.21
C LEU A 9 24.03 -8.81 2.09
N CYS A 10 23.09 -9.27 2.92
CA CYS A 10 22.30 -8.37 3.78
C CYS A 10 23.12 -7.76 4.93
N PHE A 11 24.00 -8.54 5.57
CA PHE A 11 24.74 -8.07 6.76
C PHE A 11 26.08 -7.40 6.42
N ASN A 12 26.77 -7.89 5.38
CA ASN A 12 28.15 -7.54 5.08
C ASN A 12 28.37 -7.18 3.59
N GLY A 13 27.30 -7.12 2.79
CA GLY A 13 27.38 -6.86 1.36
C GLY A 13 27.67 -5.39 1.06
N ASP A 14 28.33 -5.15 -0.07
CA ASP A 14 28.45 -3.81 -0.62
C ASP A 14 27.07 -3.26 -1.01
N MET A 15 26.81 -2.00 -0.72
CA MET A 15 25.51 -1.38 -0.99
C MET A 15 25.20 -1.31 -2.50
N ASN A 16 26.21 -1.17 -3.36
CA ASN A 16 25.97 -1.17 -4.81
C ASN A 16 25.57 -2.57 -5.29
N GLU A 17 26.14 -3.63 -4.71
CA GLU A 17 25.73 -5.00 -5.02
C GLU A 17 24.34 -5.33 -4.44
N LEU A 18 24.06 -4.95 -3.19
CA LEU A 18 22.76 -5.21 -2.54
C LEU A 18 21.62 -4.50 -3.27
N THR A 19 21.85 -3.29 -3.77
CA THR A 19 20.81 -2.47 -4.43
C THR A 19 20.56 -2.85 -5.89
N LYS A 20 21.39 -3.69 -6.52
CA LYS A 20 21.05 -4.28 -7.82
C LYS A 20 19.72 -5.02 -7.72
N THR A 21 18.80 -4.73 -8.62
CA THR A 21 17.42 -5.26 -8.56
C THR A 21 17.36 -6.78 -8.48
N MET A 22 18.25 -7.51 -9.17
CA MET A 22 18.35 -8.97 -9.07
C MET A 22 18.73 -9.51 -7.69
N ASN A 23 19.39 -8.69 -6.86
CA ASN A 23 19.87 -9.04 -5.53
C ASN A 23 18.93 -8.48 -4.44
N ALA A 24 18.46 -7.25 -4.60
CA ALA A 24 17.56 -6.59 -3.67
C ALA A 24 16.24 -7.34 -3.50
N GLN A 25 15.66 -7.85 -4.60
CA GLN A 25 14.38 -8.55 -4.54
C GLN A 25 14.40 -9.79 -3.64
N PRO A 26 15.30 -10.79 -3.83
CA PRO A 26 15.37 -11.93 -2.92
C PRO A 26 15.81 -11.55 -1.49
N ALA A 27 16.63 -10.51 -1.32
CA ALA A 27 17.04 -10.02 0.00
C ALA A 27 15.85 -9.46 0.80
N ILE A 28 15.07 -8.55 0.21
CA ILE A 28 13.88 -7.97 0.85
C ILE A 28 12.85 -9.05 1.16
N LEU A 29 12.59 -9.96 0.20
CA LEU A 29 11.67 -11.07 0.42
C LEU A 29 12.09 -11.94 1.61
N THR A 30 13.38 -12.28 1.69
CA THR A 30 13.94 -13.08 2.79
C THR A 30 13.73 -12.41 4.14
N VAL A 31 14.09 -11.12 4.26
CA VAL A 31 13.94 -10.37 5.52
C VAL A 31 12.46 -10.23 5.92
N SER A 32 11.57 -9.89 4.97
CA SER A 32 10.14 -9.77 5.24
C SER A 32 9.50 -11.08 5.70
N VAL A 33 9.86 -12.22 5.08
CA VAL A 33 9.33 -13.54 5.47
C VAL A 33 9.84 -13.95 6.84
N ILE A 34 11.11 -13.69 7.17
CA ILE A 34 11.65 -13.94 8.51
C ILE A 34 10.93 -13.09 9.55
N ALA A 35 10.72 -11.79 9.29
CA ALA A 35 9.98 -10.92 10.18
C ALA A 35 8.55 -11.42 10.44
N PHE A 36 7.87 -11.93 9.41
CA PHE A 36 6.55 -12.55 9.56
C PHE A 36 6.60 -13.84 10.39
N GLN A 37 7.60 -14.70 10.18
CA GLN A 37 7.76 -15.92 10.97
C GLN A 37 7.98 -15.61 12.45
N VAL A 38 8.87 -14.65 12.76
CA VAL A 38 9.10 -14.18 14.14
C VAL A 38 7.82 -13.59 14.72
N TYR A 39 7.10 -12.77 13.97
CA TYR A 39 5.81 -12.22 14.39
C TYR A 39 4.80 -13.33 14.76
N MET A 40 4.67 -14.36 13.92
CA MET A 40 3.76 -15.47 14.17
C MET A 40 4.19 -16.32 15.36
N GLN A 41 5.50 -16.44 15.63
CA GLN A 41 6.03 -17.16 16.79
C GLN A 41 5.84 -16.39 18.11
N GLU A 42 6.12 -15.09 18.12
CA GLU A 42 6.13 -14.26 19.34
C GLU A 42 4.75 -13.70 19.68
N ILE A 43 3.92 -13.41 18.68
CA ILE A 43 2.63 -12.71 18.84
C ILE A 43 1.46 -13.57 18.35
N GLY A 44 1.61 -14.23 17.19
CA GLY A 44 0.67 -15.25 16.70
C GLY A 44 -0.74 -14.75 16.35
N VAL A 45 -0.94 -13.43 16.24
CA VAL A 45 -2.24 -12.88 15.81
C VAL A 45 -2.36 -12.99 14.30
N GLU A 46 -3.33 -13.76 13.82
CA GLU A 46 -3.49 -14.00 12.40
C GLU A 46 -3.94 -12.74 11.63
N PRO A 47 -3.36 -12.47 10.45
CA PRO A 47 -3.78 -11.35 9.62
C PRO A 47 -5.13 -11.63 8.95
N ARG A 48 -6.01 -10.62 8.88
CA ARG A 48 -7.22 -10.72 8.04
C ARG A 48 -6.91 -10.55 6.56
N PHE A 49 -5.88 -9.77 6.24
CA PHE A 49 -5.39 -9.56 4.87
C PHE A 49 -3.87 -9.45 4.89
N LEU A 50 -3.24 -9.83 3.78
CA LEU A 50 -1.86 -9.52 3.48
C LEU A 50 -1.79 -8.60 2.27
N ALA A 51 -0.88 -7.64 2.30
CA ALA A 51 -0.62 -6.74 1.18
C ALA A 51 0.86 -6.38 1.17
N GLY A 52 1.45 -6.26 0.00
CA GLY A 52 2.82 -5.79 -0.14
C GLY A 52 2.99 -4.95 -1.39
N HIS A 53 3.95 -4.04 -1.36
CA HIS A 53 4.19 -3.09 -2.45
C HIS A 53 5.24 -3.63 -3.41
N SER A 54 4.90 -3.73 -4.69
CA SER A 54 5.73 -4.31 -5.75
C SER A 54 6.31 -5.67 -5.33
N LEU A 55 7.62 -5.76 -5.08
CA LEU A 55 8.25 -6.98 -4.58
C LEU A 55 7.57 -7.52 -3.31
N GLY A 56 7.10 -6.65 -2.41
CA GLY A 56 6.43 -7.06 -1.19
C GLY A 56 5.19 -7.94 -1.42
N GLU A 57 4.55 -7.87 -2.60
CA GLU A 57 3.46 -8.77 -2.95
C GLU A 57 3.90 -10.23 -2.96
N TYR A 58 5.13 -10.53 -3.38
CA TYR A 58 5.70 -11.87 -3.33
C TYR A 58 5.98 -12.33 -1.90
N SER A 59 6.40 -11.42 -1.01
CA SER A 59 6.52 -11.72 0.42
C SER A 59 5.14 -12.11 0.99
N ALA A 60 4.08 -11.37 0.63
CA ALA A 60 2.72 -11.69 1.03
C ALA A 60 2.26 -13.06 0.50
N LEU A 61 2.59 -13.43 -0.75
CA LEU A 61 2.33 -14.77 -1.31
C LEU A 61 2.98 -15.88 -0.47
N VAL A 62 4.22 -15.68 -0.02
CA VAL A 62 4.92 -16.66 0.82
C VAL A 62 4.31 -16.74 2.20
N CYS A 63 4.09 -15.60 2.85
CA CYS A 63 3.51 -15.55 4.19
C CYS A 63 2.13 -16.19 4.24
N ALA A 64 1.32 -16.04 3.18
CA ALA A 64 0.01 -16.67 3.08
C ALA A 64 0.03 -18.15 2.68
N GLY A 65 1.20 -18.73 2.42
CA GLY A 65 1.35 -20.12 1.96
C GLY A 65 0.99 -20.37 0.49
N ALA A 66 0.68 -19.32 -0.28
CA ALA A 66 0.33 -19.42 -1.71
C ALA A 66 1.54 -19.78 -2.59
N LEU A 67 2.75 -19.41 -2.17
CA LEU A 67 4.02 -19.75 -2.82
C LEU A 67 5.02 -20.26 -1.79
N SER A 68 5.83 -21.27 -2.10
CA SER A 68 6.86 -21.73 -1.16
C SER A 68 7.98 -20.69 -1.06
N PHE A 69 8.63 -20.58 0.10
CA PHE A 69 9.76 -19.66 0.26
C PHE A 69 10.91 -19.97 -0.72
N GLN A 70 11.22 -21.25 -0.91
CA GLN A 70 12.27 -21.70 -1.83
C GLN A 70 11.98 -21.27 -3.28
N ASP A 71 10.75 -21.45 -3.74
CA ASP A 71 10.33 -21.05 -5.08
C ASP A 71 10.32 -19.54 -5.21
N ALA A 72 9.80 -18.84 -4.20
CA ALA A 72 9.71 -17.38 -4.21
C ALA A 72 11.07 -16.71 -4.34
N VAL A 73 12.08 -17.14 -3.57
CA VAL A 73 13.44 -16.59 -3.65
C VAL A 73 14.04 -16.77 -5.05
N THR A 74 13.76 -17.90 -5.71
CA THR A 74 14.21 -18.17 -7.08
C THR A 74 13.45 -17.28 -8.08
N LEU A 75 12.12 -17.27 -7.99
CA LEU A 75 11.22 -16.51 -8.86
C LEU A 75 11.51 -15.00 -8.81
N VAL A 76 11.68 -14.42 -7.62
CA VAL A 76 11.93 -12.97 -7.50
C VAL A 76 13.34 -12.58 -7.93
N ARG A 77 14.31 -13.51 -7.86
CA ARG A 77 15.64 -13.29 -8.46
C ARG A 77 15.54 -13.27 -9.98
N GLU A 78 14.81 -14.20 -10.59
CA GLU A 78 14.58 -14.22 -12.04
C GLU A 78 13.81 -12.99 -12.51
N ARG A 79 12.76 -12.59 -11.76
CA ARG A 79 12.08 -11.31 -11.97
C ARG A 79 13.06 -10.14 -11.93
N GLY A 80 13.92 -10.10 -10.92
CA GLY A 80 14.90 -9.04 -10.76
C GLY A 80 15.92 -8.97 -11.89
N ILE A 81 16.37 -10.12 -12.42
CA ILE A 81 17.25 -10.19 -13.59
C ILE A 81 16.54 -9.64 -14.84
N LEU A 82 15.32 -10.12 -15.12
CA LEU A 82 14.54 -9.68 -16.26
C LEU A 82 14.26 -8.18 -16.21
N MET A 83 13.87 -7.66 -15.04
CA MET A 83 13.63 -6.23 -14.83
C MET A 83 14.91 -5.43 -15.00
N GLN A 84 16.02 -5.86 -14.41
CA GLN A 84 17.28 -5.14 -14.46
C GLN A 84 17.82 -4.99 -15.88
N ASN A 85 17.61 -6.01 -16.73
CA ASN A 85 18.07 -6.05 -18.11
C ASN A 85 17.01 -5.53 -19.12
N ALA A 86 15.86 -5.05 -18.65
CA ALA A 86 14.75 -4.68 -19.52
C ALA A 86 14.99 -3.40 -20.35
N ASP A 87 16.00 -2.60 -20.00
CA ASP A 87 16.35 -1.36 -20.68
C ASP A 87 17.87 -1.28 -20.95
N PRO A 88 18.39 -2.11 -21.87
CA PRO A 88 19.83 -2.19 -22.12
C PRO A 88 20.42 -0.88 -22.68
N GLN A 89 19.59 -0.06 -23.34
CA GLN A 89 19.99 1.23 -23.88
C GLN A 89 19.91 2.36 -22.84
N GLN A 90 19.41 2.07 -21.63
CA GLN A 90 19.26 3.02 -20.52
C GLN A 90 18.45 4.28 -20.91
N GLN A 91 17.43 4.09 -21.74
CA GLN A 91 16.58 5.17 -22.25
C GLN A 91 15.44 5.53 -21.30
N GLY A 92 15.15 4.67 -20.32
CA GLY A 92 14.12 4.88 -19.32
C GLY A 92 14.61 5.59 -18.05
N THR A 93 13.63 6.00 -17.25
CA THR A 93 13.84 6.50 -15.89
C THR A 93 12.54 6.43 -15.07
N MET A 94 12.65 6.64 -13.77
CA MET A 94 11.52 6.77 -12.85
C MET A 94 11.70 7.98 -11.96
N ALA A 95 10.61 8.66 -11.62
CA ALA A 95 10.62 9.78 -10.68
C ALA A 95 9.43 9.70 -9.73
N ALA A 96 9.67 9.90 -8.44
CA ALA A 96 8.62 10.18 -7.48
C ALA A 96 8.15 11.63 -7.67
N VAL A 97 6.85 11.83 -7.85
CA VAL A 97 6.19 13.13 -7.95
C VAL A 97 5.31 13.31 -6.72
N THR A 98 5.43 14.45 -6.05
CA THR A 98 4.72 14.80 -4.83
C THR A 98 3.95 16.11 -4.97
N GLN A 99 3.00 16.36 -4.08
CA GLN A 99 2.18 17.59 -4.03
C GLN A 99 1.23 17.77 -5.22
N LEU A 100 0.99 16.71 -5.98
CA LEU A 100 0.10 16.71 -7.15
C LEU A 100 -0.89 15.56 -7.05
N SER A 101 -2.13 15.81 -7.46
CA SER A 101 -3.17 14.78 -7.49
C SER A 101 -2.93 13.77 -8.62
N LEU A 102 -3.36 12.52 -8.39
CA LEU A 102 -3.25 11.44 -9.37
C LEU A 102 -3.89 11.83 -10.72
N GLN A 103 -5.09 12.39 -10.70
CA GLN A 103 -5.82 12.79 -11.90
C GLN A 103 -5.00 13.78 -12.74
N THR A 104 -4.47 14.83 -12.12
CA THR A 104 -3.67 15.85 -12.82
C THR A 104 -2.41 15.23 -13.41
N LEU A 105 -1.75 14.35 -12.67
CA LEU A 105 -0.54 13.67 -13.14
C LEU A 105 -0.83 12.73 -14.32
N GLN A 106 -1.95 12.00 -14.28
CA GLN A 106 -2.40 11.13 -15.38
C GLN A 106 -2.74 11.94 -16.64
N GLU A 107 -3.39 13.10 -16.49
CA GLU A 107 -3.66 14.01 -17.60
C GLU A 107 -2.37 14.53 -18.25
N ILE A 108 -1.35 14.86 -17.45
CA ILE A 108 -0.03 15.27 -17.96
C ILE A 108 0.65 14.11 -18.68
N CYS A 109 0.70 12.93 -18.07
CA CYS A 109 1.29 11.74 -18.70
C CYS A 109 0.64 11.44 -20.05
N SER A 110 -0.69 11.50 -20.12
CA SER A 110 -1.45 11.25 -21.35
C SER A 110 -1.16 12.27 -22.46
N LYS A 111 -0.86 13.53 -22.11
CA LYS A 111 -0.48 14.57 -23.09
C LYS A 111 0.95 14.40 -23.62
N VAL A 112 1.85 13.85 -22.80
CA VAL A 112 3.29 13.76 -23.11
C VAL A 112 3.65 12.42 -23.76
N SER A 113 2.99 11.35 -23.34
CA SER A 113 3.26 9.98 -23.75
C SER A 113 2.92 9.76 -25.22
N THR A 114 3.86 9.19 -25.96
CA THR A 114 3.69 8.74 -27.35
C THR A 114 4.16 7.30 -27.51
N GLU A 115 3.98 6.70 -28.69
CA GLU A 115 4.50 5.36 -28.96
C GLU A 115 6.03 5.31 -28.85
N ASP A 116 6.73 6.32 -29.39
CA ASP A 116 8.19 6.41 -29.33
C ASP A 116 8.73 6.81 -27.94
N PHE A 117 7.96 7.62 -27.20
CA PHE A 117 8.36 8.16 -25.90
C PHE A 117 7.27 7.91 -24.85
N PRO A 118 7.03 6.65 -24.46
CA PRO A 118 5.98 6.32 -23.52
C PRO A 118 6.30 6.84 -22.11
N ALA A 119 5.32 7.36 -21.40
CA ALA A 119 5.40 7.65 -19.96
C ALA A 119 4.04 7.47 -19.28
N GLY A 120 4.06 7.01 -18.04
CA GLY A 120 2.85 6.80 -17.25
C GLY A 120 3.10 6.73 -15.76
N VAL A 121 2.02 6.67 -14.98
CA VAL A 121 2.10 6.47 -13.54
C VAL A 121 2.41 5.00 -13.26
N ALA A 122 3.55 4.73 -12.63
CA ALA A 122 4.01 3.41 -12.21
C ALA A 122 3.55 3.01 -10.81
N CYS A 123 3.44 3.97 -9.88
CA CYS A 123 2.98 3.69 -8.51
C CYS A 123 2.02 4.78 -8.03
N MET A 124 0.87 4.36 -7.50
CA MET A 124 -0.12 5.22 -6.85
C MET A 124 0.04 5.05 -5.34
N ASN A 125 0.96 5.81 -4.72
CA ASN A 125 1.43 5.51 -3.35
C ASN A 125 0.58 6.18 -2.25
N SER A 126 0.18 7.43 -2.42
CA SER A 126 -0.75 8.13 -1.54
C SER A 126 -1.43 9.26 -2.32
N GLU A 127 -2.33 10.01 -1.68
CA GLU A 127 -3.15 11.04 -2.36
C GLU A 127 -2.36 12.13 -3.11
N GLN A 128 -1.14 12.41 -2.67
CA GLN A 128 -0.26 13.39 -3.29
C GLN A 128 1.17 12.85 -3.48
N GLN A 129 1.35 11.53 -3.58
CA GLN A 129 2.65 10.94 -3.90
C GLN A 129 2.45 9.79 -4.88
N HIS A 130 3.06 9.94 -6.05
CA HIS A 130 3.01 8.96 -7.13
C HIS A 130 4.40 8.75 -7.70
N VAL A 131 4.59 7.69 -8.48
CA VAL A 131 5.82 7.49 -9.25
C VAL A 131 5.44 7.43 -10.71
N ILE A 132 6.16 8.18 -11.55
CA ILE A 132 6.08 8.07 -13.00
C ILE A 132 7.26 7.25 -13.53
N SER A 133 7.04 6.57 -14.63
CA SER A 133 8.01 5.68 -15.28
C SER A 133 7.82 5.70 -16.78
N GLY A 134 8.91 5.59 -17.53
CA GLY A 134 8.88 5.58 -18.99
C GLY A 134 10.18 6.12 -19.59
N HIS A 135 10.10 6.55 -20.84
CA HIS A 135 11.23 7.08 -21.57
C HIS A 135 11.68 8.40 -20.93
N ARG A 136 13.00 8.57 -20.78
CA ARG A 136 13.60 9.70 -20.05
C ARG A 136 13.09 11.06 -20.54
N GLN A 137 13.11 11.28 -21.85
CA GLN A 137 12.59 12.52 -22.45
C GLN A 137 11.10 12.77 -22.20
N ALA A 138 10.28 11.72 -22.09
CA ALA A 138 8.87 11.87 -21.73
C ALA A 138 8.72 12.16 -20.23
N VAL A 139 9.45 11.44 -19.37
CA VAL A 139 9.43 11.69 -17.92
C VAL A 139 9.89 13.11 -17.59
N GLU A 140 10.94 13.61 -18.21
CA GLU A 140 11.42 15.00 -18.05
C GLU A 140 10.35 16.03 -18.44
N ARG A 141 9.64 15.81 -19.56
CA ARG A 141 8.52 16.66 -19.98
C ARG A 141 7.34 16.61 -18.99
N VAL A 142 7.00 15.42 -18.48
CA VAL A 142 5.97 15.27 -17.44
C VAL A 142 6.35 16.04 -16.18
N ILE A 143 7.62 15.92 -15.73
CA ILE A 143 8.12 16.64 -14.56
C ILE A 143 7.98 18.14 -14.74
N LYS A 144 8.45 18.69 -15.87
CA LYS A 144 8.35 20.13 -16.15
C LYS A 144 6.91 20.65 -16.06
N MET A 145 5.97 19.94 -16.69
CA MET A 145 4.55 20.30 -16.65
C MET A 145 3.92 20.12 -15.25
N ALA A 146 4.44 19.18 -14.45
CA ALA A 146 3.99 18.95 -13.08
C ALA A 146 4.50 20.05 -12.14
N GLU A 147 5.76 20.49 -12.29
CA GLU A 147 6.34 21.61 -11.52
C GLU A 147 5.61 22.93 -11.79
N GLU A 148 5.19 23.18 -13.04
CA GLU A 148 4.31 24.31 -13.39
C GLU A 148 2.97 24.31 -12.62
N LYS A 149 2.58 23.16 -12.06
CA LYS A 149 1.38 22.98 -11.22
C LYS A 149 1.70 22.83 -9.73
N GLY A 150 2.94 23.13 -9.32
CA GLY A 150 3.37 23.11 -7.93
C GLY A 150 3.79 21.73 -7.40
N ALA A 151 4.07 20.77 -8.28
CA ALA A 151 4.62 19.49 -7.87
C ALA A 151 6.11 19.60 -7.48
N ALA A 152 6.54 18.76 -6.54
CA ALA A 152 7.98 18.50 -6.28
C ALA A 152 8.33 17.08 -6.72
N TYR A 153 9.57 16.83 -7.15
CA TYR A 153 9.98 15.52 -7.65
C TYR A 153 11.33 15.04 -7.13
N THR A 154 11.58 13.74 -7.26
CA THR A 154 12.88 13.11 -7.01
C THR A 154 13.07 11.93 -7.94
N TYR A 155 14.17 11.91 -8.70
CA TYR A 155 14.52 10.74 -9.52
C TYR A 155 14.83 9.54 -8.65
N LEU A 156 14.39 8.36 -9.08
CA LEU A 156 14.67 7.11 -8.41
C LEU A 156 15.94 6.47 -9.00
N ASN A 157 16.81 5.97 -8.13
CA ASN A 157 17.99 5.22 -8.55
C ASN A 157 17.58 3.79 -8.92
N VAL A 158 17.13 3.61 -10.16
CA VAL A 158 16.68 2.33 -10.71
C VAL A 158 17.34 2.08 -12.06
N SER A 159 17.50 0.81 -12.42
CA SER A 159 18.18 0.42 -13.66
C SER A 159 17.31 0.44 -14.90
N ALA A 160 15.98 0.54 -14.75
CA ALA A 160 15.02 0.48 -15.85
C ALA A 160 13.68 1.11 -15.46
N PRO A 161 12.82 1.47 -16.44
CA PRO A 161 11.50 2.07 -16.21
C PRO A 161 10.47 1.00 -15.78
N PHE A 162 10.56 0.54 -14.53
CA PHE A 162 9.66 -0.48 -13.98
C PHE A 162 8.19 -0.04 -13.98
N HIS A 163 7.27 -1.01 -14.04
CA HIS A 163 5.81 -0.77 -14.05
C HIS A 163 5.38 0.15 -15.20
N SER A 164 5.99 -0.04 -16.37
CA SER A 164 5.69 0.72 -17.59
C SER A 164 5.61 -0.21 -18.81
N SER A 165 5.06 0.30 -19.92
CA SER A 165 4.99 -0.41 -21.19
C SER A 165 6.36 -0.74 -21.79
N MET A 166 7.43 0.00 -21.42
CA MET A 166 8.78 -0.22 -21.95
C MET A 166 9.36 -1.58 -21.57
N ILE A 167 8.92 -2.17 -20.46
CA ILE A 167 9.43 -3.47 -19.99
C ILE A 167 8.50 -4.65 -20.39
N ARG A 168 7.68 -4.47 -21.43
CA ARG A 168 6.75 -5.51 -21.92
C ARG A 168 7.47 -6.80 -22.31
N SER A 169 8.60 -6.72 -23.00
CA SER A 169 9.38 -7.92 -23.38
C SER A 169 9.86 -8.70 -22.15
N ALA A 170 10.27 -8.02 -21.09
CA ALA A 170 10.63 -8.67 -19.82
C ALA A 170 9.42 -9.32 -19.15
N SER A 171 8.23 -8.72 -19.24
CA SER A 171 6.96 -9.32 -18.75
C SER A 171 6.58 -10.58 -19.51
N GLU A 172 6.76 -10.61 -20.83
CA GLU A 172 6.51 -11.79 -21.66
C GLU A 172 7.46 -12.95 -21.31
N GLN A 173 8.75 -12.65 -21.12
CA GLN A 173 9.72 -13.64 -20.63
C GLN A 173 9.36 -14.14 -19.22
N PHE A 174 8.90 -13.24 -18.36
CA PHE A 174 8.49 -13.59 -17.01
C PHE A 174 7.25 -14.50 -16.97
N GLN A 175 6.36 -14.41 -17.95
CA GLN A 175 5.25 -15.36 -18.09
C GLN A 175 5.76 -16.80 -18.23
N THR A 176 6.80 -17.01 -19.04
CA THR A 176 7.44 -18.33 -19.20
C THR A 176 8.06 -18.81 -17.89
N VAL A 177 8.69 -17.89 -17.15
CA VAL A 177 9.24 -18.17 -15.82
C VAL A 177 8.14 -18.62 -14.85
N LEU A 178 7.01 -17.92 -14.81
CA LEU A 178 5.88 -18.18 -13.91
C LEU A 178 5.27 -19.57 -14.13
N HIS A 179 5.24 -20.09 -15.36
CA HIS A 179 4.72 -21.43 -15.67
C HIS A 179 5.49 -22.58 -15.00
N ARG A 180 6.69 -22.33 -14.48
CA ARG A 180 7.47 -23.34 -13.73
C ARG A 180 7.07 -23.46 -12.27
N TYR A 181 6.20 -22.57 -11.78
CA TYR A 181 5.81 -22.51 -10.38
C TYR A 181 4.32 -22.79 -10.20
N SER A 182 3.97 -23.39 -9.06
CA SER A 182 2.58 -23.66 -8.69
C SER A 182 2.15 -22.71 -7.58
N PHE A 183 1.03 -22.02 -7.82
CA PHE A 183 0.41 -21.12 -6.85
C PHE A 183 -0.78 -21.81 -6.21
N ARG A 184 -0.80 -21.84 -4.88
CA ARG A 184 -1.90 -22.42 -4.08
C ARG A 184 -2.86 -21.34 -3.63
N ASP A 185 -4.02 -21.76 -3.16
CA ASP A 185 -4.91 -20.86 -2.43
C ASP A 185 -4.24 -20.37 -1.15
N ALA A 186 -4.42 -19.09 -0.87
CA ALA A 186 -3.80 -18.40 0.24
C ALA A 186 -4.59 -18.66 1.54
N ALA A 187 -3.89 -18.92 2.64
CA ALA A 187 -4.51 -19.04 3.97
C ALA A 187 -5.19 -17.74 4.41
N TRP A 188 -4.62 -16.60 4.00
CA TRP A 188 -5.17 -15.26 4.23
C TRP A 188 -5.28 -14.51 2.89
N PRO A 189 -6.38 -13.77 2.64
CA PRO A 189 -6.56 -13.01 1.41
C PRO A 189 -5.41 -12.02 1.14
N ILE A 190 -4.91 -12.01 -0.09
CA ILE A 190 -3.76 -11.19 -0.50
C ILE A 190 -4.20 -10.13 -1.49
N ILE A 191 -3.93 -8.85 -1.21
CA ILE A 191 -4.30 -7.74 -2.08
C ILE A 191 -3.31 -7.63 -3.26
N SER A 192 -3.81 -7.82 -4.48
CA SER A 192 -3.02 -7.67 -5.69
C SER A 192 -2.74 -6.20 -6.02
N ASN A 193 -1.51 -5.89 -6.42
CA ASN A 193 -1.14 -4.52 -6.81
C ASN A 193 -1.83 -4.05 -8.09
N VAL A 194 -2.24 -4.97 -8.97
CA VAL A 194 -2.89 -4.68 -10.27
C VAL A 194 -4.36 -4.36 -10.11
N THR A 195 -5.07 -5.08 -9.23
CA THR A 195 -6.52 -4.94 -9.07
C THR A 195 -6.93 -4.15 -7.83
N ALA A 196 -6.02 -3.96 -6.88
CA ALA A 196 -6.31 -3.45 -5.53
C ALA A 196 -7.42 -4.24 -4.82
N ARG A 197 -7.55 -5.53 -5.13
CA ARG A 197 -8.51 -6.48 -4.56
C ARG A 197 -7.81 -7.78 -4.21
N PRO A 198 -8.39 -8.59 -3.30
CA PRO A 198 -7.88 -9.93 -3.03
C PRO A 198 -7.78 -10.76 -4.31
N TYR A 199 -6.77 -11.60 -4.38
CA TYR A 199 -6.76 -12.72 -5.31
C TYR A 199 -7.98 -13.61 -5.13
N SER A 200 -8.57 -14.05 -6.24
CA SER A 200 -9.74 -14.93 -6.24
C SER A 200 -9.40 -16.40 -5.98
N SER A 201 -8.21 -16.83 -6.38
CA SER A 201 -7.67 -18.19 -6.19
C SER A 201 -6.18 -18.21 -6.52
N GLY A 202 -5.49 -19.32 -6.24
CA GLY A 202 -4.12 -19.55 -6.68
C GLY A 202 -3.92 -19.36 -8.18
N ASN A 203 -4.91 -19.73 -8.99
CA ASN A 203 -4.85 -19.67 -10.45
C ASN A 203 -4.78 -18.24 -11.01
N SER A 204 -5.36 -17.25 -10.32
CA SER A 204 -5.31 -15.84 -10.78
C SER A 204 -3.99 -15.15 -10.43
N ILE A 205 -3.15 -15.75 -9.58
CA ILE A 205 -1.87 -15.16 -9.15
C ILE A 205 -0.92 -14.98 -10.32
N SER A 206 -0.68 -16.03 -11.10
CA SER A 206 0.27 -15.96 -12.21
C SER A 206 -0.06 -14.86 -13.23
N GLU A 207 -1.33 -14.71 -13.60
CA GLU A 207 -1.74 -13.70 -14.59
C GLU A 207 -1.54 -12.28 -14.05
N HIS A 208 -1.96 -12.00 -12.82
CA HIS A 208 -1.72 -10.67 -12.25
C HIS A 208 -0.23 -10.40 -12.05
N LEU A 209 0.59 -11.39 -11.65
CA LEU A 209 2.03 -11.20 -11.49
C LEU A 209 2.76 -10.89 -12.82
N LYS A 210 2.28 -11.42 -13.94
CA LYS A 210 2.74 -11.02 -15.27
C LYS A 210 2.39 -9.55 -15.53
N GLN A 211 1.12 -9.19 -15.39
CA GLN A 211 0.62 -7.83 -15.62
C GLN A 211 1.30 -6.81 -14.71
N HIS A 212 1.57 -7.22 -13.47
CA HIS A 212 2.22 -6.43 -12.43
C HIS A 212 3.59 -5.88 -12.85
N MET A 213 4.29 -6.51 -13.81
CA MET A 213 5.54 -5.95 -14.33
C MET A 213 5.33 -4.65 -15.12
N THR A 214 4.22 -4.52 -15.84
CA THR A 214 3.96 -3.39 -16.74
C THR A 214 2.84 -2.47 -16.26
N MET A 215 2.03 -2.93 -15.30
CA MET A 215 0.89 -2.21 -14.74
C MET A 215 1.26 -1.44 -13.48
N PRO A 216 0.53 -0.35 -13.17
CA PRO A 216 0.79 0.46 -11.99
C PRO A 216 0.57 -0.32 -10.69
N VAL A 217 1.36 -0.02 -9.66
CA VAL A 217 1.11 -0.45 -8.29
C VAL A 217 0.02 0.43 -7.67
N ARG A 218 -1.19 -0.12 -7.51
CA ARG A 218 -2.38 0.61 -6.99
C ARG A 218 -2.43 0.58 -5.46
N TRP A 219 -1.40 1.13 -4.82
CA TRP A 219 -1.23 1.05 -3.36
C TRP A 219 -2.29 1.85 -2.59
N THR A 220 -2.59 3.09 -2.99
CA THR A 220 -3.63 3.91 -2.34
C THR A 220 -4.99 3.21 -2.37
N GLU A 221 -5.37 2.64 -3.51
CA GLU A 221 -6.62 1.88 -3.64
C GLU A 221 -6.61 0.61 -2.78
N SER A 222 -5.45 -0.05 -2.64
CA SER A 222 -5.28 -1.21 -1.76
C SER A 222 -5.51 -0.81 -0.30
N MET A 223 -4.98 0.33 0.14
CA MET A 223 -5.20 0.86 1.49
C MET A 223 -6.67 1.28 1.72
N HIS A 224 -7.32 1.87 0.71
CA HIS A 224 -8.75 2.16 0.76
C HIS A 224 -9.60 0.90 0.85
N TYR A 225 -9.23 -0.17 0.16
CA TYR A 225 -9.89 -1.46 0.29
C TYR A 225 -9.80 -1.97 1.75
N LEU A 226 -8.61 -1.98 2.35
CA LEU A 226 -8.45 -2.38 3.75
C LEU A 226 -9.28 -1.52 4.71
N LEU A 227 -9.33 -0.21 4.48
CA LEU A 227 -10.14 0.72 5.27
C LEU A 227 -11.65 0.40 5.16
N LEU A 228 -12.15 0.14 3.95
CA LEU A 228 -13.54 -0.26 3.71
C LEU A 228 -13.88 -1.59 4.39
N HIS A 229 -12.90 -2.49 4.53
CA HIS A 229 -13.02 -3.75 5.25
C HIS A 229 -12.74 -3.65 6.76
N ARG A 230 -12.82 -2.43 7.32
CA ARG A 230 -12.71 -2.12 8.76
C ARG A 230 -11.39 -2.57 9.38
N ILE A 231 -10.30 -2.61 8.60
CA ILE A 231 -8.97 -2.79 9.15
C ILE A 231 -8.59 -1.52 9.91
N THR A 232 -8.15 -1.68 11.16
CA THR A 232 -7.77 -0.56 12.05
C THR A 232 -6.28 -0.57 12.39
N GLU A 233 -5.59 -1.67 12.12
CA GLU A 233 -4.17 -1.85 12.43
C GLU A 233 -3.50 -2.58 11.27
N VAL A 234 -2.28 -2.18 10.94
CA VAL A 234 -1.42 -2.91 10.00
C VAL A 234 -0.02 -3.04 10.59
N ILE A 235 0.66 -4.11 10.22
CA ILE A 235 2.03 -4.37 10.66
C ILE A 235 2.90 -4.38 9.41
N GLU A 236 3.83 -3.43 9.31
CA GLU A 236 4.78 -3.37 8.20
C GLU A 236 5.97 -4.28 8.50
N MET A 237 6.23 -5.25 7.61
CA MET A 237 7.27 -6.25 7.80
C MET A 237 8.31 -6.19 6.69
N GLY A 238 9.55 -5.90 7.07
CA GLY A 238 10.65 -5.75 6.13
C GLY A 238 11.60 -4.62 6.53
N PRO A 239 12.57 -4.30 5.67
CA PRO A 239 13.50 -3.21 5.95
C PRO A 239 12.82 -1.85 5.84
N ASN A 240 13.13 -0.97 6.80
CA ASN A 240 12.61 0.40 6.91
C ASN A 240 11.07 0.47 7.15
N ASN A 241 10.54 1.69 7.15
CA ASN A 241 9.14 2.00 7.54
C ASN A 241 8.40 2.82 6.47
N VAL A 242 8.67 2.51 5.19
CA VAL A 242 8.19 3.32 4.04
C VAL A 242 6.67 3.20 3.90
N LEU A 243 6.12 2.00 3.99
CA LEU A 243 4.69 1.75 3.80
C LEU A 243 3.86 2.37 4.93
N SER A 244 4.37 2.37 6.16
CA SER A 244 3.79 3.09 7.29
C SER A 244 3.74 4.60 7.02
N GLY A 245 4.79 5.15 6.40
CA GLY A 245 4.83 6.54 5.94
C GLY A 245 3.78 6.85 4.89
N LEU A 246 3.65 5.99 3.87
CA LEU A 246 2.63 6.12 2.82
C LEU A 246 1.20 6.00 3.37
N LEU A 247 0.98 5.09 4.31
CA LEU A 247 -0.32 4.89 4.94
C LEU A 247 -0.75 6.16 5.69
N ARG A 248 0.15 6.77 6.47
CA ARG A 248 -0.14 8.02 7.19
C ARG A 248 -0.50 9.18 6.27
N LYS A 249 0.01 9.19 5.03
CA LYS A 249 -0.38 10.16 3.99
C LYS A 249 -1.73 9.83 3.32
N THR A 250 -2.23 8.60 3.48
CA THR A 250 -3.49 8.14 2.89
C THR A 250 -4.63 8.22 3.91
N THR A 251 -4.40 7.76 5.14
CA THR A 251 -5.41 7.71 6.18
C THR A 251 -4.80 7.76 7.58
N ASN A 252 -5.54 8.34 8.52
CA ASN A 252 -5.24 8.31 9.95
C ASN A 252 -6.17 7.34 10.71
N HIS A 253 -6.92 6.50 9.98
CA HIS A 253 -7.88 5.56 10.55
C HIS A 253 -7.32 4.14 10.73
N ILE A 254 -6.10 3.90 10.21
CA ILE A 254 -5.38 2.65 10.35
C ILE A 254 -4.07 2.97 11.08
N VAL A 255 -3.77 2.23 12.15
CA VAL A 255 -2.53 2.34 12.92
C VAL A 255 -1.46 1.49 12.26
N PRO A 256 -0.38 2.07 11.72
CA PRO A 256 0.76 1.29 11.28
C PRO A 256 1.71 1.00 12.44
N TYR A 257 2.11 -0.27 12.56
CA TYR A 257 3.17 -0.73 13.42
C TYR A 257 4.33 -1.23 12.55
N PRO A 258 5.47 -0.53 12.49
CA PRO A 258 6.65 -1.08 11.85
C PRO A 258 7.17 -2.27 12.66
N LEU A 259 7.66 -3.31 11.98
CA LEU A 259 8.35 -4.45 12.57
C LEU A 259 9.66 -4.64 11.79
N GLY A 260 10.61 -3.74 12.03
CA GLY A 260 11.93 -3.74 11.40
C GLY A 260 13.06 -4.13 12.35
N GLN A 261 12.84 -4.05 13.66
CA GLN A 261 13.82 -4.33 14.70
C GLN A 261 13.17 -4.97 15.92
N THR A 262 13.97 -5.60 16.79
CA THR A 262 13.48 -6.36 17.96
C THR A 262 12.73 -5.49 18.97
N SER A 263 13.06 -4.21 19.08
CA SER A 263 12.34 -3.26 19.95
C SER A 263 10.91 -2.96 19.52
N ASP A 264 10.51 -3.35 18.31
CA ASP A 264 9.17 -3.13 17.79
C ASP A 264 8.18 -4.23 18.24
N VAL A 265 8.67 -5.36 18.75
CA VAL A 265 7.85 -6.50 19.19
C VAL A 265 7.02 -6.19 20.44
N PRO A 266 7.56 -5.61 21.53
CA PRO A 266 6.79 -5.39 22.76
C PRO A 266 5.53 -4.52 22.60
N PRO A 267 5.53 -3.42 21.83
CA PRO A 267 4.31 -2.65 21.55
C PRO A 267 3.22 -3.48 20.83
N LEU A 268 3.63 -4.44 20.00
CA LEU A 268 2.72 -5.31 19.26
C LEU A 268 2.17 -6.46 20.10
N SER A 269 2.90 -6.92 21.10
CA SER A 269 2.53 -8.05 21.95
C SER A 269 1.60 -7.69 23.11
N ASN A 270 1.22 -6.41 23.26
CA ASN A 270 0.30 -5.93 24.28
C ASN A 270 -1.10 -5.58 23.71
N PRO A 271 -2.08 -6.51 23.73
CA PRO A 271 -3.42 -6.27 23.20
C PRO A 271 -4.15 -5.11 23.88
N ALA A 272 -3.90 -4.88 25.17
CA ALA A 272 -4.56 -3.80 25.92
C ALA A 272 -4.09 -2.43 25.45
N GLU A 273 -2.79 -2.25 25.18
CA GLU A 273 -2.26 -1.00 24.64
C GLU A 273 -2.72 -0.75 23.20
N ARG A 274 -2.67 -1.77 22.34
CA ARG A 274 -3.21 -1.69 20.97
C ARG A 274 -4.68 -1.27 20.98
N LYS A 275 -5.50 -1.91 21.81
CA LYS A 275 -6.93 -1.57 21.97
C LYS A 275 -7.13 -0.13 22.45
N LYS A 276 -6.35 0.32 23.44
CA LYS A 276 -6.40 1.73 23.90
C LYS A 276 -6.09 2.71 22.76
N HIS A 277 -5.09 2.42 21.93
CA HIS A 277 -4.71 3.26 20.80
C HIS A 277 -5.85 3.34 19.76
N ILE A 278 -6.46 2.21 19.41
CA ILE A 278 -7.60 2.15 18.48
C ILE A 278 -8.78 2.96 19.02
N VAL A 279 -9.15 2.77 20.29
CA VAL A 279 -10.25 3.51 20.93
C VAL A 279 -9.98 5.01 20.89
N HIS A 280 -8.75 5.43 21.22
CA HIS A 280 -8.36 6.83 21.18
C HIS A 280 -8.49 7.44 19.77
N LEU A 281 -8.03 6.74 18.74
CA LEU A 281 -8.14 7.21 17.35
C LEU A 281 -9.59 7.30 16.88
N ARG A 282 -10.38 6.25 17.13
CA ARG A 282 -11.79 6.22 16.75
C ARG A 282 -12.59 7.31 17.49
N LYS A 283 -12.23 7.62 18.74
CA LYS A 283 -12.76 8.78 19.47
C LYS A 283 -12.43 10.10 18.78
N LYS A 284 -11.17 10.31 18.40
CA LYS A 284 -10.75 11.52 17.68
C LYS A 284 -11.51 11.68 16.35
N GLN A 285 -11.75 10.57 15.66
CA GLN A 285 -12.57 10.54 14.44
C GLN A 285 -14.03 10.91 14.72
N LEU A 286 -14.65 10.29 15.73
CA LEU A 286 -16.02 10.60 16.13
C LEU A 286 -16.17 12.10 16.44
N ASN A 287 -15.24 12.68 17.20
CA ASN A 287 -15.22 14.12 17.46
C ASN A 287 -15.19 14.96 16.18
N LYS A 288 -14.38 14.58 15.20
CA LYS A 288 -14.31 15.28 13.89
C LYS A 288 -15.63 15.14 13.12
N LEU A 289 -16.21 13.95 13.09
CA LEU A 289 -17.49 13.68 12.41
C LEU A 289 -18.65 14.44 13.05
N MET A 290 -18.72 14.49 14.38
CA MET A 290 -19.74 15.28 15.10
C MET A 290 -19.63 16.78 14.79
N ILE A 291 -18.40 17.31 14.69
CA ILE A 291 -18.20 18.71 14.29
C ILE A 291 -18.68 18.91 12.85
N GLN A 292 -18.30 18.00 11.94
CA GLN A 292 -18.67 18.08 10.53
C GLN A 292 -20.19 17.98 10.32
N SER A 293 -20.88 17.07 11.02
CA SER A 293 -22.33 16.90 10.89
C SER A 293 -23.10 18.12 11.39
N VAL A 294 -22.62 18.78 12.45
CA VAL A 294 -23.25 20.01 12.98
C VAL A 294 -23.05 21.23 12.07
N ILE A 295 -21.90 21.33 11.40
CA ILE A 295 -21.61 22.47 10.51
C ILE A 295 -21.95 22.21 9.04
N ALA A 296 -22.37 20.99 8.70
CA ALA A 296 -22.74 20.63 7.35
C ALA A 296 -23.88 21.52 6.87
N ARG A 297 -23.71 22.10 5.68
CA ARG A 297 -24.72 22.98 5.10
C ARG A 297 -25.95 22.16 4.70
N ASN A 298 -27.12 22.58 5.17
CA ASN A 298 -28.37 21.98 4.74
C ASN A 298 -28.68 22.37 3.28
N TYR A 299 -28.76 21.37 2.39
CA TYR A 299 -29.19 21.53 0.99
C TYR A 299 -30.61 21.00 0.75
N ASN A 300 -31.31 20.53 1.79
CA ASN A 300 -32.69 20.09 1.69
C ASN A 300 -33.61 21.31 1.48
N LYS A 301 -34.44 21.24 0.44
CA LYS A 301 -35.39 22.30 0.08
C LYS A 301 -36.57 22.37 1.05
N ASP A 302 -36.88 21.27 1.74
CA ASP A 302 -37.91 21.20 2.77
C ASP A 302 -37.28 21.24 4.17
N SER A 303 -37.25 22.44 4.75
CA SER A 303 -36.66 22.69 6.07
C SER A 303 -37.41 21.97 7.20
N ALA A 304 -38.74 21.80 7.08
CA ALA A 304 -39.54 21.15 8.11
C ALA A 304 -39.32 19.64 8.12
N ALA A 305 -39.32 19.01 6.94
CA ALA A 305 -39.01 17.59 6.81
C ALA A 305 -37.57 17.28 7.25
N TYR A 306 -36.61 18.14 6.88
CA TYR A 306 -35.23 18.05 7.35
C TYR A 306 -35.15 18.10 8.88
N SER A 307 -35.72 19.15 9.49
CA SER A 307 -35.67 19.34 10.94
C SER A 307 -36.29 18.17 11.71
N ASN A 308 -37.41 17.63 11.24
CA ASN A 308 -38.06 16.46 11.85
C ASN A 308 -37.17 15.21 11.82
N MET A 309 -36.36 15.04 10.77
CA MET A 309 -35.45 13.92 10.64
C MET A 309 -34.15 14.12 11.42
N THR A 310 -33.54 15.31 11.36
CA THR A 310 -32.19 15.54 11.91
C THR A 310 -32.19 15.98 13.36
N THR A 311 -33.23 16.65 13.86
CA THR A 311 -33.27 17.11 15.25
C THR A 311 -33.12 15.96 16.25
N PRO A 312 -33.80 14.81 16.12
CA PRO A 312 -33.58 13.66 16.99
C PRO A 312 -32.14 13.12 16.93
N LEU A 313 -31.54 13.11 15.73
CA LEU A 313 -30.16 12.64 15.52
C LEU A 313 -29.15 13.60 16.18
N PHE A 314 -29.34 14.91 16.05
CA PHE A 314 -28.51 15.91 16.70
C PHE A 314 -28.60 15.84 18.23
N THR A 315 -29.80 15.62 18.79
CA THR A 315 -29.97 15.43 20.24
C THR A 315 -29.16 14.25 20.74
N GLN A 316 -29.22 13.10 20.05
CA GLN A 316 -28.43 11.91 20.39
C GLN A 316 -26.90 12.19 20.34
N ILE A 317 -26.44 12.93 19.34
CA ILE A 317 -25.03 13.33 19.24
C ILE A 317 -24.61 14.27 20.38
N GLN A 318 -25.46 15.23 20.78
CA GLN A 318 -25.16 16.13 21.89
C GLN A 318 -25.11 15.39 23.22
N GLU A 319 -26.05 14.48 23.47
CA GLU A 319 -26.05 13.62 24.67
C GLU A 319 -24.77 12.78 24.74
N LEU A 320 -24.37 12.18 23.61
CA LEU A 320 -23.14 11.41 23.50
C LEU A 320 -21.92 12.29 23.82
N LYS A 321 -21.84 13.49 23.25
CA LYS A 321 -20.74 14.44 23.48
C LYS A 321 -20.62 14.82 24.96
N GLU A 322 -21.74 15.08 25.63
CA GLU A 322 -21.77 15.36 27.06
C GLU A 322 -21.43 14.13 27.92
N ARG A 323 -21.79 12.93 27.47
CA ARG A 323 -21.40 11.68 28.13
C ARG A 323 -19.89 11.42 28.03
N MET A 324 -19.30 11.65 26.85
CA MET A 324 -17.87 11.54 26.61
C MET A 324 -17.06 12.53 27.46
N LYS A 325 -17.57 13.75 27.68
CA LYS A 325 -16.95 14.72 28.60
C LYS A 325 -16.99 14.27 30.06
N ARG A 326 -18.11 13.67 30.51
CA ARG A 326 -18.33 13.31 31.92
C ARG A 326 -17.62 12.04 32.37
N HIS A 327 -17.57 10.99 31.54
CA HIS A 327 -17.20 9.63 31.99
C HIS A 327 -15.79 9.16 31.60
N LYS A 328 -14.85 10.05 31.23
CA LYS A 328 -13.48 9.65 30.84
C LYS A 328 -13.45 8.43 29.88
N ASP A 329 -14.25 8.47 28.81
CA ASP A 329 -14.03 7.62 27.61
C ASP A 329 -14.36 6.13 27.66
N VAL A 330 -15.42 5.71 28.34
CA VAL A 330 -15.92 4.33 28.15
C VAL A 330 -17.08 4.35 27.16
N LEU A 331 -16.77 4.43 25.87
CA LEU A 331 -17.69 4.00 24.82
C LEU A 331 -17.35 2.55 24.47
N SER A 332 -18.36 1.68 24.50
CA SER A 332 -18.24 0.36 23.89
C SER A 332 -18.04 0.48 22.38
N GLU A 333 -17.53 -0.58 21.77
CA GLU A 333 -17.34 -0.63 20.33
C GLU A 333 -18.65 -0.47 19.55
N GLN A 334 -19.74 -1.08 20.04
CA GLN A 334 -21.08 -0.93 19.47
C GLN A 334 -21.60 0.51 19.55
N GLU A 335 -21.43 1.16 20.70
CA GLU A 335 -21.83 2.55 20.86
C GLU A 335 -21.04 3.47 19.93
N LEU A 336 -19.74 3.19 19.75
CA LEU A 336 -18.89 3.99 18.90
C LEU A 336 -19.20 3.77 17.41
N GLU A 337 -19.52 2.55 16.99
CA GLU A 337 -20.04 2.28 15.64
C GLU A 337 -21.39 2.97 15.38
N HIS A 338 -22.33 2.84 16.32
CA HIS A 338 -23.63 3.49 16.24
C HIS A 338 -23.49 5.01 16.13
N SER A 339 -22.62 5.61 16.94
CA SER A 339 -22.37 7.05 16.93
C SER A 339 -21.77 7.56 15.62
N ILE A 340 -20.83 6.81 15.04
CA ILE A 340 -20.29 7.12 13.71
C ILE A 340 -21.37 7.00 12.64
N HIS A 341 -22.28 6.03 12.76
CA HIS A 341 -23.40 5.87 11.84
C HIS A 341 -24.39 7.05 11.93
N LEU A 342 -24.75 7.49 13.14
CA LEU A 342 -25.59 8.68 13.34
C LEU A 342 -24.97 9.92 12.67
N CYS A 343 -23.67 10.13 12.84
CA CYS A 343 -22.97 11.26 12.21
C CYS A 343 -22.96 11.21 10.68
N LYS A 344 -23.18 10.04 10.06
CA LYS A 344 -23.26 9.88 8.59
C LYS A 344 -24.67 10.06 8.04
N LEU A 345 -25.70 9.90 8.87
CA LEU A 345 -27.10 10.09 8.49
C LEU A 345 -27.49 11.56 8.44
N ILE A 346 -26.84 12.37 9.27
CA ILE A 346 -26.89 13.84 9.25
C ILE A 346 -25.98 14.33 8.13
#